data_AF-A0A7K2ML95-F1
#
_entry.id   AF-A0A7K2ML95-F1
#
_cell.length_a   1.000
_cell.length_b   1.000
_cell.length_c   1.000
_cell.angle_alpha   90.00
_cell.angle_beta   90.00
_cell.angle_gamma   90.00
#
_symmetry.space_group_name_H-M   'P 1'
#
loop_
_entity.id
_entity.type
_entity.pdbx_description
1 polymer ?
#
loop_
_entity_poly.entity_id
_entity_poly.type
_entity_poly.pdbx_seq_one_letter_code
_entity_poly.pdbx_strand_id
1 'polypeptide(L)'
;AAARRAAEELGGLESARRAERRLTELVEERAALDRQERADDDARQEAETWLADWEATRAGLQGRVDAAQEAATRAEQLAVQQDPARRRLDAARQRDRLADDVEEARRQALASAEEAVETRDHWLDLKEQRLHGIAAELAANLTDGAPCAVCGATEHPAPARKSAGHVDREAEERALAAHRAAD
;
A
#
# COMPACT_ATOMS: atom_id res chain seq x y z
N ALA A 1 90.62 78.89 36.03
CA ALA A 1 90.76 77.95 34.90
C ALA A 1 90.39 76.51 35.25
N ALA A 2 90.80 75.98 36.42
CA ALA A 2 90.43 74.62 36.86
C ALA A 2 88.92 74.42 37.11
N ALA A 3 88.26 75.37 37.80
CA ALA A 3 86.83 75.27 38.10
C ALA A 3 85.90 75.23 36.87
N ARG A 4 86.26 75.91 35.76
CA ARG A 4 85.50 75.88 34.51
C ARG A 4 85.59 74.52 33.82
N ARG A 5 86.80 73.95 33.76
CA ARG A 5 87.04 72.60 33.21
C ARG A 5 86.28 71.52 34.01
N ALA A 6 86.29 71.60 35.34
CA ALA A 6 85.52 70.69 36.19
C ALA A 6 84.00 70.80 35.96
N ALA A 7 83.47 72.00 35.73
CA ALA A 7 82.05 72.20 35.42
C ALA A 7 81.66 71.64 34.03
N GLU A 8 82.54 71.79 33.03
CA GLU A 8 82.37 71.20 31.70
C GLU A 8 82.42 69.67 31.75
N GLU A 9 83.36 69.09 32.51
CA GLU A 9 83.46 67.64 32.75
C GLU A 9 82.22 67.10 33.47
N LEU A 10 81.71 67.79 34.49
CA LEU A 10 80.47 67.43 35.19
C LEU A 10 79.25 67.47 34.25
N GLY A 11 79.13 68.50 33.41
CA GLY A 11 78.06 68.59 32.41
C GLY A 11 78.14 67.47 31.35
N GLY A 12 79.36 67.10 30.95
CA GLY A 12 79.61 65.93 30.08
C GLY A 12 79.19 64.62 30.73
N LEU A 13 79.53 64.40 32.00
CA LEU A 13 79.15 63.21 32.77
C LEU A 13 77.63 63.15 33.04
N GLU A 14 76.97 64.28 33.29
CA GLU A 14 75.50 64.31 33.41
C GLU A 14 74.80 63.98 32.09
N SER A 15 75.35 64.45 30.97
CA SER A 15 74.86 64.10 29.64
C SER A 15 75.04 62.61 29.36
N ALA A 16 76.21 62.05 29.69
CA ALA A 16 76.49 60.62 29.57
C ALA A 16 75.52 59.78 30.42
N ARG A 17 75.28 60.17 31.68
CA ARG A 17 74.30 59.49 32.56
C ARG A 17 72.87 59.55 32.01
N ARG A 18 72.45 60.66 31.39
CA ARG A 18 71.15 60.75 30.72
C ARG A 18 71.08 59.83 29.50
N ALA A 19 72.15 59.77 28.71
CA ALA A 19 72.25 58.87 27.57
C ALA A 19 72.20 57.39 28.00
N GLU A 20 72.87 57.02 29.10
CA GLU A 20 72.82 55.66 29.68
C GLU A 20 71.41 55.26 30.13
N ARG A 21 70.70 56.16 30.82
CA ARG A 21 69.30 55.93 31.20
C ARG A 21 68.41 55.75 29.97
N ARG A 22 68.55 56.62 28.97
CA ARG A 22 67.79 56.52 27.73
C ARG A 22 68.09 55.23 26.97
N LEU A 23 69.36 54.78 26.97
CA LEU A 23 69.73 53.50 26.38
C LEU A 23 69.06 52.33 27.10
N THR A 24 69.00 52.37 28.43
CA THR A 24 68.32 51.32 29.23
C THR A 24 66.83 51.23 28.87
N GLU A 25 66.13 52.38 28.82
CA GLU A 25 64.72 52.45 28.41
C GLU A 25 64.51 51.89 26.99
N LEU A 26 65.37 52.26 26.05
CA LEU A 26 65.28 51.78 24.67
C LEU A 26 65.53 50.27 24.55
N VAL A 27 66.41 49.70 25.39
CA VAL A 27 66.65 48.25 25.43
C VAL A 27 65.43 47.52 25.99
N GLU A 28 64.79 48.06 27.02
CA GLU A 28 63.56 47.49 27.58
C GLU A 28 62.39 47.57 26.60
N GLU A 29 62.22 48.71 25.93
CA GLU A 29 61.22 48.93 24.88
C GLU A 29 61.42 47.95 23.72
N ARG A 30 62.67 47.81 23.24
CA ARG A 30 63.02 46.83 22.21
C ARG A 30 62.71 45.41 22.66
N ALA A 31 63.04 45.05 23.89
CA ALA A 31 62.74 43.71 24.41
C ALA A 31 61.23 43.44 24.53
N ALA A 32 60.42 44.47 24.79
CA ALA A 32 58.96 44.36 24.79
C ALA A 32 58.41 44.19 23.38
N LEU A 33 58.88 44.99 22.42
CA LEU A 33 58.50 44.86 21.01
C LEU A 33 58.90 43.49 20.44
N ASP A 34 60.11 43.00 20.75
CA ASP A 34 60.55 41.66 20.33
C ASP A 34 59.64 40.54 20.89
N ARG A 35 59.04 40.72 22.07
CA ARG A 35 58.07 39.76 22.62
C ARG A 35 56.71 39.87 21.92
N GLN A 36 56.27 41.09 21.64
CA GLN A 36 55.01 41.33 20.93
C GLN A 36 55.07 40.76 19.51
N GLU A 37 56.14 41.02 18.78
CA GLU A 37 56.36 40.50 17.42
C GLU A 37 56.28 38.96 17.40
N ARG A 38 56.93 38.29 18.36
CA ARG A 38 56.86 36.82 18.46
C ARG A 38 55.44 36.33 18.74
N ALA A 39 54.70 36.99 19.63
CA ALA A 39 53.32 36.62 19.92
C ALA A 39 52.40 36.82 18.71
N ASP A 40 52.60 37.89 17.95
CA ASP A 40 51.85 38.17 16.73
C ASP A 40 52.19 37.16 15.61
N ASP A 41 53.45 36.77 15.49
CA ASP A 41 53.90 35.73 14.56
C ASP A 41 53.33 34.36 14.90
N ASP A 42 53.31 33.99 16.18
CA ASP A 42 52.69 32.74 16.65
C ASP A 42 51.19 32.72 16.31
N ALA A 43 50.47 33.82 16.57
CA ALA A 43 49.05 33.95 16.24
C ALA A 43 48.81 33.93 14.72
N ARG A 44 49.68 34.56 13.93
CA ARG A 44 49.63 34.52 12.46
C ARG A 44 49.81 33.09 11.95
N GLN A 45 50.78 32.36 12.49
CA GLN A 45 51.06 30.98 12.09
C GLN A 45 49.91 30.03 12.43
N GLU A 46 49.28 30.19 13.60
CA GLU A 46 48.09 29.43 13.98
C GLU A 46 46.92 29.69 13.01
N ALA A 47 46.66 30.96 12.71
CA ALA A 47 45.62 31.35 11.78
C ALA A 47 45.87 30.83 10.35
N GLU A 48 47.11 30.90 9.86
CA GLU A 48 47.50 30.36 8.55
C GLU A 48 47.31 28.85 8.49
N THR A 49 47.67 28.14 9.55
CA THR A 49 47.49 26.69 9.65
C THR A 49 46.02 26.31 9.61
N TRP A 50 45.16 27.03 10.34
CA TRP A 50 43.72 26.80 10.32
C TRP A 50 43.09 27.14 8.97
N LEU A 51 43.48 28.27 8.37
CA LEU A 51 42.97 28.72 7.07
C LEU A 51 43.38 27.78 5.93
N ALA A 52 44.52 27.11 6.03
CA ALA A 52 45.00 26.16 5.02
C ALA A 52 43.98 25.05 4.71
N ASP A 53 43.30 24.52 5.73
CA ASP A 53 42.33 23.43 5.57
C ASP A 53 40.86 23.90 5.53
N TRP A 54 40.62 25.19 5.82
CA TRP A 54 39.26 25.73 5.95
C TRP A 54 38.47 25.64 4.65
N GLU A 55 39.07 26.00 3.52
CA GLU A 55 38.37 25.97 2.23
C GLU A 55 37.94 24.55 1.85
N ALA A 56 38.82 23.56 2.08
CA ALA A 56 38.52 22.15 1.84
C ALA A 56 37.41 21.64 2.78
N THR A 57 37.48 22.00 4.06
CA THR A 57 36.45 21.64 5.06
C THR A 57 35.09 22.23 4.68
N ARG A 58 35.07 23.52 4.31
CA ARG A 58 33.86 24.21 3.89
C ARG A 58 33.26 23.57 2.62
N ALA A 59 34.08 23.30 1.62
CA ALA A 59 33.63 22.64 0.39
C ALA A 59 33.05 21.25 0.67
N GLY A 60 33.69 20.46 1.54
CA GLY A 60 33.18 19.15 1.95
C GLY A 60 31.84 19.23 2.69
N LEU A 61 31.68 20.19 3.59
CA LEU A 61 30.40 20.42 4.28
C LEU A 61 29.30 20.88 3.33
N GLN A 62 29.61 21.79 2.40
CA GLN A 62 28.66 22.25 1.40
C GLN A 62 28.20 21.09 0.50
N GLY A 63 29.13 20.27 0.00
CA GLY A 63 28.79 19.10 -0.82
C GLY A 63 27.90 18.09 -0.08
N ARG A 64 28.08 17.94 1.24
CA ARG A 64 27.20 17.08 2.07
C ARG A 64 25.79 17.67 2.21
N VAL A 65 25.68 18.99 2.33
CA VAL A 65 24.37 19.69 2.38
C VAL A 65 23.66 19.52 1.05
N ASP A 66 24.35 19.78 -0.07
CA ASP A 66 23.77 19.68 -1.40
C ASP A 66 23.28 18.24 -1.68
N ALA A 67 24.11 17.24 -1.37
CA ALA A 67 23.73 15.83 -1.53
C ALA A 67 22.53 15.43 -0.66
N ALA A 68 22.43 15.96 0.57
CA ALA A 68 21.28 15.71 1.45
C ALA A 68 19.99 16.36 0.90
N GLN A 69 20.08 17.58 0.35
CA GLN A 69 18.96 18.27 -0.28
C GLN A 69 18.47 17.56 -1.55
N GLU A 70 19.38 17.07 -2.39
CA GLU A 70 19.04 16.24 -3.54
C GLU A 70 18.36 14.93 -3.12
N ALA A 71 18.89 14.26 -2.09
CA ALA A 71 18.30 13.02 -1.58
C ALA A 71 16.89 13.25 -1.02
N ALA A 72 16.68 14.33 -0.26
CA ALA A 72 15.37 14.72 0.25
C ALA A 72 14.38 14.99 -0.89
N THR A 73 14.79 15.75 -1.91
CA THR A 73 13.96 16.04 -3.09
C THR A 73 13.56 14.76 -3.84
N ARG A 74 14.50 13.83 -4.05
CA ARG A 74 14.20 12.52 -4.66
C ARG A 74 13.23 11.70 -3.79
N ALA A 75 13.40 11.71 -2.47
CA ALA A 75 12.51 11.00 -1.56
C ALA A 75 11.07 11.53 -1.64
N GLU A 76 10.89 12.85 -1.68
CA GLU A 76 9.57 13.48 -1.85
C GLU A 76 8.93 13.10 -3.19
N GLN A 77 9.69 13.14 -4.29
CA GLN A 77 9.21 12.73 -5.61
C GLN A 77 8.75 11.26 -5.65
N LEU A 78 9.47 10.37 -4.96
CA LEU A 78 9.10 8.96 -4.86
C LEU A 78 7.89 8.75 -3.93
N ALA A 79 7.79 9.51 -2.84
CA ALA A 79 6.65 9.45 -1.92
C ALA A 79 5.34 9.80 -2.64
N VAL A 80 5.35 10.83 -3.50
CA VAL A 80 4.20 11.22 -4.33
C VAL A 80 3.75 10.08 -5.27
N GLN A 81 4.67 9.25 -5.75
CA GLN A 81 4.38 8.13 -6.65
C GLN A 81 3.90 6.86 -5.92
N GLN A 82 4.19 6.73 -4.62
CA GLN A 82 3.86 5.54 -3.83
C GLN A 82 2.35 5.31 -3.74
N ASP A 83 1.57 6.34 -3.40
CA ASP A 83 0.12 6.22 -3.20
C ASP A 83 -0.64 5.86 -4.48
N PRO A 84 -0.38 6.51 -5.64
CA PRO A 84 -0.95 6.07 -6.91
C PRO A 84 -0.58 4.63 -7.27
N ALA A 85 0.66 4.21 -7.02
CA ALA A 85 1.10 2.83 -7.29
C ALA A 85 0.35 1.81 -6.41
N ARG A 86 0.17 2.11 -5.12
CA ARG A 86 -0.61 1.29 -4.18
C ARG A 86 -2.08 1.19 -4.61
N ARG A 87 -2.72 2.31 -4.95
CA ARG A 87 -4.11 2.32 -5.44
C ARG A 87 -4.28 1.47 -6.70
N ARG A 88 -3.33 1.52 -7.64
CA ARG A 88 -3.36 0.68 -8.85
C ARG A 88 -3.23 -0.81 -8.53
N LEU A 89 -2.37 -1.17 -7.59
CA LEU A 89 -2.21 -2.55 -7.14
C LEU A 89 -3.49 -3.08 -6.47
N ASP A 90 -4.09 -2.28 -5.59
CA ASP A 90 -5.30 -2.68 -4.88
C ASP A 90 -6.50 -2.82 -5.84
N ALA A 91 -6.61 -1.92 -6.82
CA ALA A 91 -7.61 -2.02 -7.89
C ALA A 91 -7.41 -3.29 -8.75
N ALA A 92 -6.17 -3.63 -9.10
CA ALA A 92 -5.87 -4.87 -9.83
C ALA A 92 -6.26 -6.11 -9.02
N ARG A 93 -5.93 -6.15 -7.72
CA ARG A 93 -6.33 -7.24 -6.81
C ARG A 93 -7.83 -7.33 -6.60
N GLN A 94 -8.54 -6.20 -6.62
CA GLN A 94 -10.00 -6.19 -6.53
C GLN A 94 -10.63 -6.73 -7.82
N ARG A 95 -10.11 -6.33 -8.98
CA ARG A 95 -10.53 -6.87 -10.28
C ARG A 95 -10.39 -8.38 -10.31
N ASP A 96 -9.24 -8.92 -9.89
CA ASP A 96 -8.97 -10.36 -9.96
C ASP A 96 -9.95 -11.14 -9.06
N ARG A 97 -10.20 -10.67 -7.83
CA ARG A 97 -11.22 -11.24 -6.95
C ARG A 97 -12.62 -11.21 -7.56
N LEU A 98 -13.02 -10.05 -8.10
CA LEU A 98 -14.33 -9.92 -8.74
C LEU A 98 -14.46 -10.80 -9.99
N ALA A 99 -13.37 -11.05 -10.72
CA ALA A 99 -13.39 -11.98 -11.85
C ALA A 99 -13.65 -13.41 -11.38
N ASP A 100 -12.99 -13.85 -10.30
CA ASP A 100 -13.22 -15.17 -9.70
C ASP A 100 -14.67 -15.31 -9.18
N ASP A 101 -15.19 -14.27 -8.50
CA ASP A 101 -16.56 -14.24 -7.99
C ASP A 101 -17.59 -14.32 -9.14
N VAL A 102 -17.34 -13.63 -10.26
CA VAL A 102 -18.19 -13.68 -11.45
C VAL A 102 -18.18 -15.07 -12.09
N GLU A 103 -17.01 -15.71 -12.19
CA GLU A 103 -16.92 -17.07 -12.74
C GLU A 103 -17.63 -18.09 -11.85
N GLU A 104 -17.53 -17.96 -10.53
CA GLU A 104 -18.29 -18.81 -9.60
C GLU A 104 -19.79 -18.58 -9.70
N ALA A 105 -20.25 -17.32 -9.70
CA ALA A 105 -21.66 -17.00 -9.86
C ALA A 105 -22.22 -17.50 -11.21
N ARG A 106 -21.42 -17.45 -12.28
CA ARG A 106 -21.78 -18.01 -13.59
C ARG A 106 -21.94 -19.53 -13.54
N ARG A 107 -21.03 -20.24 -12.88
CA ARG A 107 -21.13 -21.69 -12.70
C ARG A 107 -22.39 -22.07 -11.92
N GLN A 108 -22.67 -21.36 -10.82
CA GLN A 108 -23.85 -21.60 -10.00
C GLN A 108 -25.14 -21.33 -10.79
N ALA A 109 -25.21 -20.21 -11.52
CA ALA A 109 -26.35 -19.89 -12.34
C ALA A 109 -26.59 -20.92 -13.45
N LEU A 110 -25.52 -21.43 -14.08
CA LEU A 110 -25.62 -22.49 -15.07
C LEU A 110 -26.14 -23.80 -14.44
N ALA A 111 -25.58 -24.21 -13.31
CA ALA A 111 -26.01 -25.43 -12.61
C ALA A 111 -27.48 -25.35 -12.17
N SER A 112 -27.94 -24.21 -11.63
CA SER A 112 -29.34 -24.01 -11.29
C SER A 112 -30.25 -24.02 -12.52
N ALA A 113 -29.82 -23.44 -13.64
CA ALA A 113 -30.59 -23.49 -14.88
C ALA A 113 -30.69 -24.91 -15.46
N GLU A 114 -29.61 -25.70 -15.38
CA GLU A 114 -29.61 -27.11 -15.77
C GLU A 114 -30.57 -27.92 -14.88
N GLU A 115 -30.52 -27.75 -13.57
CA GLU A 115 -31.44 -28.42 -12.62
C GLU A 115 -32.91 -28.04 -12.86
N ALA A 116 -33.20 -26.76 -13.14
CA ALA A 116 -34.55 -26.30 -13.48
C ALA A 116 -35.09 -26.96 -14.76
N VAL A 117 -34.24 -27.12 -15.77
CA VAL A 117 -34.61 -27.82 -17.02
C VAL A 117 -34.83 -29.32 -16.77
N GLU A 118 -33.91 -29.99 -16.06
CA GLU A 118 -34.01 -31.42 -15.76
C GLU A 118 -35.27 -31.75 -14.95
N THR A 119 -35.55 -30.97 -13.91
CA THR A 119 -36.74 -31.17 -13.07
C THR A 119 -38.05 -30.87 -13.81
N ARG A 120 -38.05 -29.86 -14.69
CA ARG A 120 -39.19 -29.55 -15.56
C ARG A 120 -39.46 -30.69 -16.54
N ASP A 121 -38.43 -31.18 -17.22
CA ASP A 121 -38.56 -32.27 -18.19
C ASP A 121 -39.04 -33.54 -17.50
N HIS A 122 -38.51 -33.86 -16.31
CA HIS A 122 -38.99 -34.99 -15.50
C HIS A 122 -40.46 -34.85 -15.11
N TRP A 123 -40.91 -33.67 -14.68
CA TRP A 123 -42.31 -33.43 -14.37
C TRP A 123 -43.21 -33.58 -15.61
N LEU A 124 -42.80 -33.03 -16.76
CA LEU A 124 -43.55 -33.14 -18.01
C LEU A 124 -43.66 -34.60 -18.48
N ASP A 125 -42.59 -35.38 -18.37
CA ASP A 125 -42.59 -36.81 -18.69
C ASP A 125 -43.58 -37.59 -17.82
N LEU A 126 -43.57 -37.36 -16.50
CA LEU A 126 -44.50 -38.02 -15.58
C LEU A 126 -45.94 -37.60 -15.83
N LYS A 127 -46.18 -36.32 -16.13
CA LYS A 127 -47.49 -35.80 -16.50
C LYS A 127 -48.01 -36.46 -17.78
N GLU A 128 -47.16 -36.58 -18.80
CA GLU A 128 -47.53 -37.26 -20.05
C GLU A 128 -47.83 -38.74 -19.83
N GLN A 129 -47.00 -39.46 -19.07
CA GLN A 129 -47.23 -40.86 -18.72
C GLN A 129 -48.54 -41.07 -17.95
N ARG A 130 -48.85 -40.17 -17.02
CA ARG A 130 -50.12 -40.22 -16.27
C ARG A 130 -51.33 -39.95 -17.16
N LEU A 131 -51.24 -38.96 -18.07
CA LEU A 131 -52.29 -38.69 -19.05
C LEU A 131 -52.54 -39.89 -19.96
N HIS A 132 -51.50 -40.59 -20.42
CA HIS A 132 -51.64 -41.84 -21.15
C HIS A 132 -52.29 -42.96 -20.31
N GLY A 133 -52.06 -42.98 -19.00
CA GLY A 133 -52.63 -43.95 -18.06
C GLY A 133 -53.99 -43.57 -17.45
N ILE A 134 -54.56 -42.41 -17.78
CA ILE A 134 -55.69 -41.82 -17.05
C ILE A 134 -56.96 -42.68 -17.10
N ALA A 135 -57.17 -43.41 -18.19
CA ALA A 135 -58.31 -44.32 -18.32
C ALA A 135 -58.30 -45.41 -17.23
N ALA A 136 -57.11 -45.91 -16.87
CA ALA A 136 -56.95 -46.88 -15.80
C ALA A 136 -57.12 -46.27 -14.39
N GLU A 137 -56.75 -45.00 -14.20
CA GLU A 137 -57.06 -44.26 -12.95
C GLU A 137 -58.57 -44.09 -12.77
N LEU A 138 -59.27 -43.66 -13.82
CA LEU A 138 -60.71 -43.44 -13.80
C LEU A 138 -61.47 -44.75 -13.60
N ALA A 139 -61.05 -45.81 -14.30
CA ALA A 139 -61.64 -47.14 -14.20
C ALA A 139 -61.51 -47.75 -12.79
N ALA A 140 -60.45 -47.42 -12.04
CA ALA A 140 -60.26 -47.90 -10.67
C ALA A 140 -61.31 -47.34 -9.68
N ASN A 141 -62.03 -46.27 -10.04
CA ASN A 141 -63.08 -45.68 -9.22
C ASN A 141 -64.50 -46.11 -9.66
N LEU A 142 -64.63 -47.02 -10.63
CA LEU A 142 -65.92 -47.56 -11.04
C LEU A 142 -66.50 -48.44 -9.93
N THR A 143 -67.80 -48.32 -9.70
CA THR A 143 -68.57 -49.14 -8.75
C THR A 143 -69.71 -49.80 -9.50
N ASP A 144 -69.89 -51.11 -9.33
CA ASP A 144 -70.93 -51.87 -10.04
C ASP A 144 -72.32 -51.30 -9.78
N GLY A 145 -73.07 -51.05 -10.87
CA GLY A 145 -74.42 -50.50 -10.83
C GLY A 145 -74.52 -48.99 -10.57
N ALA A 146 -73.42 -48.30 -10.28
CA ALA A 146 -73.39 -46.84 -10.16
C ALA A 146 -73.09 -46.17 -11.53
N PRO A 147 -73.69 -45.00 -11.84
CA PRO A 147 -73.40 -44.28 -13.06
C PRO A 147 -71.96 -43.73 -13.04
N CYS A 148 -71.21 -43.96 -14.12
CA CYS A 148 -69.85 -43.45 -14.29
C CYS A 148 -69.83 -41.91 -14.32
N ALA A 149 -68.91 -41.30 -13.58
CA ALA A 149 -68.78 -39.84 -13.49
C ALA A 149 -68.37 -39.15 -14.81
N VAL A 150 -67.86 -39.89 -15.80
CA VAL A 150 -67.40 -39.34 -17.09
C VAL A 150 -68.49 -39.42 -18.15
N CYS A 151 -69.14 -40.58 -18.32
CA CYS A 151 -70.10 -40.82 -19.41
C CYS A 151 -71.53 -41.16 -18.94
N GLY A 152 -71.75 -41.39 -17.65
CA GLY A 152 -73.05 -41.74 -17.07
C GLY A 152 -73.48 -43.22 -17.19
N ALA A 153 -72.72 -44.07 -17.87
CA ALA A 153 -73.05 -45.49 -18.04
C ALA A 153 -72.86 -46.30 -16.74
N THR A 154 -73.68 -47.33 -16.53
CA THR A 154 -73.65 -48.22 -15.34
C THR A 154 -72.87 -49.52 -15.55
N GLU A 155 -72.41 -49.80 -16.77
CA GLU A 155 -71.66 -51.02 -17.12
C GLU A 155 -70.40 -50.70 -17.94
N HIS A 156 -69.28 -51.33 -17.59
CA HIS A 156 -67.99 -51.25 -18.30
C HIS A 156 -67.40 -52.67 -18.43
N PRO A 157 -67.65 -53.41 -19.52
CA PRO A 157 -67.29 -54.83 -19.63
C PRO A 157 -65.78 -55.09 -19.79
N ALA A 158 -65.00 -54.09 -20.21
CA ALA A 158 -63.55 -54.17 -20.34
C ALA A 158 -62.88 -52.88 -19.83
N PRO A 159 -62.90 -52.63 -18.51
CA PRO A 159 -62.30 -51.43 -17.94
C PRO A 159 -60.77 -51.47 -18.10
N ALA A 160 -60.17 -50.31 -18.37
CA ALA A 160 -58.72 -50.18 -18.46
C ALA A 160 -58.06 -50.57 -17.13
N ARG A 161 -56.93 -51.28 -17.18
CA ARG A 161 -56.18 -51.74 -16.01
C ARG A 161 -54.84 -51.01 -15.92
N LYS A 162 -54.41 -50.71 -14.69
CA LYS A 162 -53.08 -50.12 -14.44
C LYS A 162 -52.00 -51.14 -14.84
N SER A 163 -51.01 -50.69 -15.60
CA SER A 163 -49.81 -51.47 -15.90
C SER A 163 -48.83 -51.42 -14.70
N ALA A 164 -47.90 -52.38 -14.66
CA ALA A 164 -46.74 -52.27 -13.77
C ALA A 164 -45.93 -51.02 -14.15
N GLY A 165 -45.74 -50.09 -13.20
CA GLY A 165 -45.09 -48.80 -13.45
C GLY A 165 -46.05 -47.65 -13.82
N HIS A 166 -47.35 -47.81 -13.62
CA HIS A 166 -48.30 -46.70 -13.78
C HIS A 166 -47.96 -45.52 -12.87
N VAL A 167 -47.75 -44.35 -13.46
CA VAL A 167 -47.54 -43.07 -12.76
C VAL A 167 -48.87 -42.59 -12.21
N ASP A 168 -48.93 -42.40 -10.90
CA ASP A 168 -50.11 -41.84 -10.22
C ASP A 168 -49.98 -40.34 -9.99
N ARG A 169 -51.07 -39.74 -9.49
CA ARG A 169 -51.11 -38.31 -9.16
C ARG A 169 -50.05 -37.90 -8.14
N GLU A 170 -49.76 -38.73 -7.15
CA GLU A 170 -48.80 -38.38 -6.10
C GLU A 170 -47.36 -38.29 -6.66
N ALA A 171 -47.01 -39.17 -7.61
CA ALA A 171 -45.75 -39.11 -8.32
C ALA A 171 -45.60 -37.84 -9.17
N GLU A 172 -46.64 -37.45 -9.92
CA GLU A 172 -46.65 -36.18 -10.66
C GLU A 172 -46.52 -34.97 -9.72
N GLU A 173 -47.26 -34.96 -8.59
CA GLU A 173 -47.24 -33.86 -7.62
C GLU A 173 -45.88 -33.70 -6.94
N ARG A 174 -45.18 -34.79 -6.63
CA ARG A 174 -43.80 -34.74 -6.11
C ARG A 174 -42.82 -34.17 -7.13
N ALA A 175 -42.92 -34.56 -8.40
CA ALA A 175 -42.08 -34.00 -9.45
C ALA A 175 -42.38 -32.52 -9.74
N LEU A 176 -43.66 -32.12 -9.68
CA LEU A 176 -44.04 -30.71 -9.76
C LEU A 176 -43.48 -29.89 -8.59
N ALA A 177 -43.47 -30.46 -7.38
CA ALA A 177 -42.88 -29.81 -6.21
C ALA A 177 -41.35 -29.67 -6.35
N ALA A 178 -40.67 -30.69 -6.90
CA ALA A 178 -39.24 -30.63 -7.20
C ALA A 178 -38.92 -29.56 -8.25
N HIS A 179 -39.67 -29.51 -9.35
CA HIS A 179 -39.53 -28.46 -10.37
C HIS A 179 -39.71 -27.06 -9.77
N ARG A 180 -40.76 -26.84 -8.96
CA ARG A 180 -40.99 -25.55 -8.29
C ARG A 180 -39.92 -25.14 -7.28
N ALA A 181 -39.14 -26.09 -6.79
CA ALA A 181 -38.03 -25.80 -5.88
C ALA A 181 -36.74 -25.42 -6.64
N ALA A 182 -36.63 -25.85 -7.91
CA ALA A 182 -35.51 -25.56 -8.79
C ALA A 182 -35.71 -24.28 -9.65
N ASP A 183 -36.95 -23.80 -9.77
CA ASP A 183 -37.37 -22.59 -10.52
C ASP A 183 -37.40 -21.34 -9.62
#